data_AF-A0AA91JN50-F1
#
_entry.id   AF-A0AA91JN50-F1
#
_cell.length_a   1.000
_cell.length_b   1.000
_cell.length_c   1.000
_cell.angle_alpha   90.00
_cell.angle_beta   90.00
_cell.angle_gamma   90.00
#
_symmetry.space_group_name_H-M   'P 1'
#
loop_
_entity.id
_entity.type
_entity.pdbx_description
1 polymer ?
#
loop_
_entity_poly.entity_id
_entity_poly.type
_entity_poly.pdbx_seq_one_letter_code
_entity_poly.pdbx_strand_id
1 'polypeptide(L)'
;MFTLLGLLLVSIGVGIYLTYPFSTKVKGTWENPELNMVLTSKSTSWTAELTNYQEVDGYTLLYKGKWQANGINIYDSTNVKVQIILDKSKISENEIKKLEKKSPLYTTIKNSAKVLQLEYTEKGLKQVYHKTSVDNFFHFSLEPVLSRKKEQVLYLNHSYFSDERLPFKLINE
;
A
#
# COMPACT_ATOMS: atom_id res chain seq x y z
N MET A 1 31.91 37.29 -4.29
CA MET A 1 30.80 36.76 -5.09
C MET A 1 30.92 35.23 -5.33
N PHE A 2 31.41 34.46 -4.36
CA PHE A 2 31.56 32.99 -4.47
C PHE A 2 30.90 32.23 -3.30
N THR A 3 30.55 32.94 -2.22
CA THR A 3 29.87 32.38 -1.04
C THR A 3 28.39 32.11 -1.27
N LEU A 4 27.71 32.93 -2.08
CA LEU A 4 26.28 32.73 -2.41
C LEU A 4 26.07 31.52 -3.33
N LEU A 5 27.01 31.28 -4.27
CA LEU A 5 26.93 30.16 -5.21
C LEU A 5 27.18 28.81 -4.52
N GLY A 6 28.08 28.77 -3.51
CA GLY A 6 28.31 27.59 -2.68
C GLY A 6 27.10 27.19 -1.83
N LEU A 7 26.39 28.16 -1.24
CA LEU A 7 25.16 27.92 -0.47
C LEU A 7 23.98 27.46 -1.35
N LEU A 8 23.90 27.95 -2.60
CA LEU A 8 22.91 27.49 -3.57
C LEU A 8 23.17 26.04 -4.01
N LEU A 9 24.43 25.66 -4.22
CA LEU A 9 24.79 24.29 -4.61
C LEU A 9 24.63 23.27 -3.48
N VAL A 10 24.86 23.66 -2.22
CA VAL A 10 24.59 22.79 -1.07
C VAL A 10 23.09 22.63 -0.83
N SER A 11 22.28 23.68 -1.00
CA SER A 11 20.81 23.57 -0.87
C SER A 11 20.17 22.78 -2.01
N ILE A 12 20.66 22.90 -3.24
CA ILE A 12 20.25 22.06 -4.38
C ILE A 12 20.75 20.61 -4.20
N GLY A 13 21.98 20.41 -3.71
CA GLY A 13 22.54 19.08 -3.44
C GLY A 13 21.78 18.32 -2.35
N VAL A 14 21.39 18.99 -1.26
CA VAL A 14 20.58 18.40 -0.19
C VAL A 14 19.12 18.21 -0.62
N GLY A 15 18.56 19.16 -1.37
CA GLY A 15 17.21 19.05 -1.93
C GLY A 15 17.09 17.88 -2.90
N ILE A 16 18.08 17.65 -3.77
CA ILE A 16 18.11 16.51 -4.69
C ILE A 16 18.45 15.20 -3.97
N TYR A 17 19.24 15.20 -2.89
CA TYR A 17 19.48 13.98 -2.13
C TYR A 17 18.27 13.54 -1.30
N LEU A 18 17.46 14.49 -0.82
CA LEU A 18 16.17 14.23 -0.16
C LEU A 18 15.04 13.91 -1.15
N THR A 19 15.16 14.32 -2.42
CA THR A 19 14.18 14.05 -3.49
C THR A 19 14.65 13.04 -4.53
N TYR A 20 15.86 12.48 -4.40
CA TYR A 20 16.32 11.31 -5.15
C TYR A 20 15.23 10.29 -4.95
N PRO A 21 14.53 9.87 -6.03
CA PRO A 21 13.12 9.52 -5.94
C PRO A 21 12.97 8.46 -4.88
N PHE A 22 12.50 8.86 -3.70
CA PHE A 22 12.58 8.05 -2.47
C PHE A 22 11.88 6.70 -2.68
N SER A 23 10.88 6.70 -3.56
CA SER A 23 10.17 5.55 -4.07
C SER A 23 10.96 4.57 -4.94
N THR A 24 12.09 4.96 -5.55
CA THR A 24 12.91 4.04 -6.36
C THR A 24 13.50 2.91 -5.54
N LYS A 25 13.84 3.16 -4.27
CA LYS A 25 14.36 2.13 -3.36
C LYS A 25 13.32 1.07 -3.00
N VAL A 26 12.04 1.44 -3.04
CA VAL A 26 10.92 0.53 -2.74
C VAL A 26 10.18 0.13 -4.01
N LYS A 27 10.69 0.45 -5.20
CA LYS A 27 10.09 0.06 -6.48
C LYS A 27 10.14 -1.46 -6.62
N GLY A 28 9.10 -2.04 -7.20
CA GLY A 28 9.02 -3.47 -7.46
C GLY A 28 7.81 -4.11 -6.80
N THR A 29 7.76 -5.42 -6.86
CA THR A 29 6.76 -6.26 -6.21
C THR A 29 7.39 -6.96 -5.02
N TRP A 30 6.78 -6.75 -3.86
CA TRP A 30 7.17 -7.29 -2.58
C TRP A 30 6.08 -8.20 -2.07
N GLU A 31 6.46 -9.31 -1.43
CA GLU A 31 5.51 -10.31 -0.95
C GLU A 31 5.73 -10.62 0.53
N ASN A 32 4.62 -10.74 1.25
CA ASN A 32 4.54 -11.40 2.54
C ASN A 32 3.64 -12.65 2.39
N PRO A 33 4.23 -13.85 2.28
CA PRO A 33 3.47 -15.09 2.09
C PRO A 33 2.58 -15.46 3.28
N GLU A 34 2.97 -15.10 4.50
CA GLU A 34 2.20 -15.43 5.71
C GLU A 34 0.84 -14.71 5.73
N LEU A 35 0.79 -13.52 5.12
CA LEU A 35 -0.43 -12.72 4.99
C LEU A 35 -1.14 -12.92 3.64
N ASN A 36 -0.60 -13.75 2.74
CA ASN A 36 -0.99 -13.80 1.33
C ASN A 36 -1.09 -12.40 0.69
N MET A 37 -0.13 -11.54 1.04
CA MET A 37 -0.16 -10.11 0.72
C MET A 37 0.95 -9.75 -0.26
N VAL A 38 0.57 -9.13 -1.37
CA VAL A 38 1.49 -8.66 -2.41
C VAL A 38 1.42 -7.14 -2.49
N LEU A 39 2.54 -6.48 -2.17
CA LEU A 39 2.73 -5.04 -2.31
C LEU A 39 3.45 -4.75 -3.62
N THR A 40 2.79 -4.08 -4.56
CA THR A 40 3.42 -3.57 -5.78
C THR A 40 3.62 -2.07 -5.67
N SER A 41 4.84 -1.61 -5.89
CA SER A 41 5.24 -0.21 -5.80
C SER A 41 5.72 0.29 -7.15
N LYS A 42 5.11 1.37 -7.62
CA LYS A 42 5.37 2.01 -8.91
C LYS A 42 5.52 3.51 -8.71
N SER A 43 6.76 4.00 -8.81
CA SER A 43 7.07 5.42 -8.56
C SER A 43 6.45 5.84 -7.22
N THR A 44 5.74 6.96 -7.16
CA THR A 44 5.13 7.50 -5.93
C THR A 44 3.89 6.75 -5.44
N SER A 45 3.46 5.68 -6.11
CA SER A 45 2.23 4.93 -5.78
C SER A 45 2.53 3.49 -5.39
N TRP A 46 1.65 2.93 -4.58
CA TRP A 46 1.69 1.52 -4.22
C TRP A 46 0.30 0.90 -4.17
N THR A 47 0.26 -0.40 -4.34
CA THR A 47 -0.93 -1.24 -4.18
C THR A 47 -0.59 -2.43 -3.31
N ALA A 48 -1.41 -2.76 -2.32
CA ALA A 48 -1.26 -3.96 -1.53
C ALA A 48 -2.50 -4.84 -1.65
N GLU A 49 -2.31 -6.04 -2.18
CA GLU A 49 -3.36 -7.00 -2.49
C GLU A 49 -3.30 -8.17 -1.51
N LEU A 50 -4.40 -8.41 -0.80
CA LEU A 50 -4.60 -9.61 0.02
C LEU A 50 -5.60 -10.49 -0.72
N THR A 51 -5.11 -11.58 -1.28
CA THR A 51 -5.96 -12.56 -1.98
C THR A 51 -6.59 -13.51 -0.99
N ASN A 52 -7.77 -14.03 -1.34
CA ASN A 52 -8.57 -14.92 -0.49
C ASN A 52 -8.79 -14.34 0.91
N TYR A 53 -9.11 -13.04 0.97
CA TYR A 53 -9.30 -12.33 2.22
C TYR A 53 -10.43 -12.98 3.03
N GLN A 54 -10.20 -13.14 4.35
CA GLN A 54 -11.08 -13.89 5.26
C GLN A 54 -11.34 -15.34 4.79
N GLU A 55 -10.36 -15.96 4.13
CA GLU A 55 -10.42 -17.34 3.64
C GLU A 55 -11.51 -17.58 2.57
N VAL A 56 -12.00 -16.51 1.92
CA VAL A 56 -13.00 -16.58 0.86
C VAL A 56 -12.33 -16.58 -0.51
N ASP A 57 -12.35 -17.72 -1.22
CA ASP A 57 -11.79 -17.81 -2.56
C ASP A 57 -12.48 -16.84 -3.54
N GLY A 58 -11.67 -16.13 -4.33
CA GLY A 58 -12.15 -15.10 -5.25
C GLY A 58 -12.48 -13.76 -4.59
N TYR A 59 -12.20 -13.59 -3.30
CA TYR A 59 -12.28 -12.31 -2.60
C TYR A 59 -10.88 -11.71 -2.45
N THR A 60 -10.64 -10.54 -3.04
CA THR A 60 -9.40 -9.79 -2.86
C THR A 60 -9.68 -8.45 -2.19
N LEU A 61 -8.96 -8.18 -1.10
CA LEU A 61 -8.90 -6.85 -0.48
C LEU A 61 -7.69 -6.10 -1.03
N LEU A 62 -7.92 -4.90 -1.54
CA LEU A 62 -6.91 -4.11 -2.23
C LEU A 62 -6.79 -2.71 -1.61
N TYR A 63 -5.61 -2.41 -1.09
CA TYR A 63 -5.23 -1.08 -0.66
C TYR A 63 -4.46 -0.38 -1.75
N LYS A 64 -4.72 0.91 -1.97
CA LYS A 64 -3.97 1.73 -2.93
C LYS A 64 -3.64 3.06 -2.28
N GLY A 65 -2.37 3.41 -2.25
CA GLY A 65 -1.92 4.64 -1.64
C GLY A 65 -0.81 5.32 -2.43
N LYS A 66 -0.39 6.46 -1.89
CA LYS A 66 0.83 7.14 -2.32
C LYS A 66 1.85 7.05 -1.22
N TRP A 67 3.10 6.80 -1.60
CA TRP A 67 4.22 6.89 -0.69
C TRP A 67 4.39 8.34 -0.22
N GLN A 68 4.70 8.52 1.06
CA GLN A 68 5.16 9.77 1.65
C GLN A 68 6.46 9.49 2.40
N ALA A 69 7.52 10.24 2.11
CA ALA A 69 8.76 10.11 2.85
C ALA A 69 8.58 10.62 4.30
N ASN A 70 9.03 9.84 5.29
CA ASN A 70 8.99 10.20 6.70
C ASN A 70 10.35 9.98 7.41
N GLY A 71 11.44 10.02 6.64
CA GLY A 71 12.80 9.84 7.14
C GLY A 71 13.67 9.01 6.21
N ILE A 72 14.88 8.69 6.67
CA ILE A 72 15.81 7.84 5.90
C ILE A 72 15.26 6.42 5.90
N ASN A 73 14.92 5.91 4.72
CA ASN A 73 14.35 4.58 4.52
C ASN A 73 13.04 4.35 5.30
N ILE A 74 12.31 5.42 5.63
CA ILE A 74 11.00 5.36 6.30
C ILE A 74 9.94 5.93 5.36
N TYR A 75 8.84 5.20 5.21
CA TYR A 75 7.81 5.45 4.20
C TYR A 75 6.43 5.38 4.82
N ASP A 76 5.74 6.51 4.91
CA ASP A 76 4.32 6.56 5.24
C ASP A 76 3.47 6.46 3.99
N SER A 77 2.16 6.40 4.21
CA SER A 77 1.16 6.38 3.16
C SER A 77 0.19 7.54 3.28
N THR A 78 -0.27 8.01 2.12
CA THR A 78 -1.33 9.01 2.04
C THR A 78 -2.37 8.64 1.00
N ASN A 79 -3.58 9.18 1.18
CA ASN A 79 -4.69 9.02 0.25
C ASN A 79 -5.01 7.54 0.00
N VAL A 80 -4.96 6.73 1.05
CA VAL A 80 -5.19 5.30 0.96
C VAL A 80 -6.66 5.03 0.66
N LYS A 81 -6.89 4.35 -0.45
CA LYS A 81 -8.19 3.83 -0.87
C LYS A 81 -8.24 2.34 -0.57
N VAL A 82 -9.40 1.89 -0.11
CA VAL A 82 -9.68 0.47 0.12
C VAL A 82 -10.70 0.00 -0.90
N GLN A 83 -10.37 -1.08 -1.59
CA GLN A 83 -11.19 -1.68 -2.63
C GLN A 83 -11.39 -3.16 -2.35
N ILE A 84 -12.54 -3.67 -2.73
CA ILE A 84 -12.83 -5.10 -2.77
C ILE A 84 -12.93 -5.49 -4.25
N ILE A 85 -12.27 -6.57 -4.63
CA ILE A 85 -12.37 -7.19 -5.94
C ILE A 85 -12.91 -8.60 -5.75
N LEU A 86 -14.02 -8.90 -6.43
CA LEU A 86 -14.68 -10.20 -6.39
C LEU A 86 -14.61 -10.87 -7.75
N ASP A 87 -14.13 -12.11 -7.79
CA ASP A 87 -14.27 -12.99 -8.93
C ASP A 87 -15.67 -13.62 -8.92
N LYS A 88 -16.51 -13.19 -9.88
CA LYS A 88 -17.90 -13.64 -10.00
C LYS A 88 -18.03 -15.13 -10.32
N SER A 89 -16.97 -15.79 -10.81
CA SER A 89 -16.99 -17.24 -11.06
C SER A 89 -16.82 -18.06 -9.78
N LYS A 90 -16.28 -17.45 -8.73
CA LYS A 90 -15.98 -18.09 -7.44
C LYS A 90 -16.95 -17.67 -6.33
N ILE A 91 -17.53 -16.47 -6.44
CA ILE A 91 -18.47 -15.93 -5.47
C ILE A 91 -19.91 -16.24 -5.89
N SER A 92 -20.75 -16.63 -4.93
CA SER A 92 -22.16 -16.94 -5.19
C SER A 92 -22.91 -15.77 -5.83
N GLU A 93 -23.79 -16.07 -6.80
CA GLU A 93 -24.58 -15.06 -7.50
C GLU A 93 -25.44 -14.23 -6.53
N ASN A 94 -25.95 -14.84 -5.46
CA ASN A 94 -26.73 -14.14 -4.44
C ASN A 94 -25.89 -13.07 -3.73
N GLU A 95 -24.64 -13.38 -3.37
CA GLU A 95 -23.76 -12.42 -2.70
C GLU A 95 -23.37 -11.28 -3.64
N ILE A 96 -23.05 -11.59 -4.90
CA ILE A 96 -22.83 -10.56 -5.93
C ILE A 96 -24.05 -9.65 -6.07
N LYS A 97 -25.26 -10.21 -6.17
CA LYS A 97 -26.50 -9.43 -6.27
C LYS A 97 -26.76 -8.54 -5.06
N LYS A 98 -26.38 -8.96 -3.84
CA LYS A 98 -26.48 -8.11 -2.65
C LYS A 98 -25.54 -6.92 -2.76
N LEU A 99 -24.30 -7.17 -3.17
CA LEU A 99 -23.26 -6.14 -3.24
C LEU A 99 -23.45 -5.17 -4.41
N GLU A 100 -24.09 -5.59 -5.50
CA GLU A 100 -24.50 -4.73 -6.61
C GLU A 100 -25.60 -3.73 -6.24
N LYS A 101 -26.34 -3.96 -5.14
CA LYS A 101 -27.32 -2.99 -4.65
C LYS A 101 -26.61 -1.72 -4.17
N LYS A 102 -27.25 -0.57 -4.42
CA LYS A 102 -26.75 0.73 -4.00
C LYS A 102 -26.54 0.75 -2.48
N SER A 103 -25.33 1.07 -2.06
CA SER A 103 -24.93 1.20 -0.66
C SER A 103 -24.27 2.57 -0.45
N PRO A 104 -24.49 3.23 0.69
CA PRO A 104 -23.73 4.44 1.03
C PRO A 104 -22.29 4.12 1.48
N LEU A 105 -21.94 2.84 1.69
CA LEU A 105 -20.66 2.42 2.25
C LEU A 105 -19.58 2.18 1.19
N TYR A 106 -19.98 1.96 -0.06
CA TYR A 106 -19.06 1.71 -1.17
C TYR A 106 -19.67 2.16 -2.49
N THR A 107 -18.83 2.36 -3.49
CA THR A 107 -19.21 2.65 -4.88
C THR A 107 -18.68 1.57 -5.79
N THR A 108 -19.45 1.22 -6.82
CA THR A 108 -19.00 0.29 -7.86
C THR A 108 -18.07 1.01 -8.81
N ILE A 109 -16.81 0.57 -8.87
CA ILE A 109 -15.78 1.13 -9.76
C ILE A 109 -15.71 0.34 -11.07
N LYS A 110 -15.95 -0.98 -11.01
CA LYS A 110 -15.97 -1.85 -12.18
C LYS A 110 -16.98 -2.96 -11.96
N ASN A 111 -17.80 -3.22 -12.97
CA ASN A 111 -18.68 -4.38 -13.01
C ASN A 111 -18.59 -5.00 -14.41
N SER A 112 -18.07 -6.22 -14.49
CA SER A 112 -18.00 -7.01 -15.71
C SER A 112 -18.57 -8.41 -15.49
N ALA A 113 -18.61 -9.21 -16.54
CA ALA A 113 -19.04 -10.61 -16.46
C ALA A 113 -18.18 -11.45 -15.47
N LYS A 114 -16.91 -11.09 -15.27
CA LYS A 114 -15.96 -11.85 -14.43
C LYS A 114 -15.69 -11.19 -13.08
N VAL A 115 -15.80 -9.87 -12.98
CA VAL A 115 -15.31 -9.13 -11.81
C VAL A 115 -16.31 -8.09 -11.34
N LEU A 116 -16.52 -8.03 -10.04
CA LEU A 116 -17.13 -6.88 -9.35
C LEU A 116 -16.05 -6.19 -8.51
N GLN A 117 -15.83 -4.90 -8.73
CA GLN A 117 -14.90 -4.09 -7.96
C GLN A 117 -15.62 -2.93 -7.29
N LEU A 118 -15.47 -2.85 -5.98
CA LEU A 118 -16.08 -1.86 -5.11
C LEU A 118 -14.96 -1.03 -4.45
N GLU A 119 -15.16 0.27 -4.29
CA GLU A 119 -14.30 1.15 -3.49
C GLU A 119 -15.11 1.64 -2.29
N TYR A 120 -14.54 1.55 -1.09
CA TYR A 120 -15.19 2.07 0.10
C TYR A 120 -15.31 3.59 0.04
N THR A 121 -16.47 4.10 0.45
CA THR A 121 -16.65 5.53 0.70
C THR A 121 -16.01 5.92 2.03
N GLU A 122 -15.81 7.22 2.27
CA GLU A 122 -15.36 7.70 3.58
C GLU A 122 -16.26 7.20 4.73
N LYS A 123 -17.58 7.14 4.50
CA LYS A 123 -18.53 6.58 5.47
C LYS A 123 -18.27 5.09 5.71
N GLY A 124 -18.05 4.32 4.65
CA GLY A 124 -17.71 2.90 4.76
C GLY A 124 -16.40 2.68 5.53
N LEU A 125 -15.36 3.44 5.22
CA LEU A 125 -14.09 3.39 5.92
C LEU A 125 -14.24 3.71 7.41
N LYS A 126 -14.98 4.77 7.77
CA LYS A 126 -15.23 5.13 9.17
C LYS A 126 -15.98 4.04 9.94
N GLN A 127 -16.89 3.33 9.27
CA GLN A 127 -17.65 2.24 9.88
C GLN A 127 -16.80 1.00 10.11
N VAL A 128 -15.90 0.65 9.17
CA VAL A 128 -15.05 -0.54 9.26
C VAL A 128 -13.83 -0.32 10.15
N TYR A 129 -13.18 0.84 10.05
CA TYR A 129 -11.90 1.13 10.72
C TYR A 129 -12.01 2.07 11.92
N HIS A 130 -13.24 2.30 12.42
CA HIS A 130 -13.51 3.01 13.67
C HIS A 130 -12.77 4.35 13.85
N LYS A 131 -13.03 5.31 12.94
CA LYS A 131 -12.42 6.66 12.87
C LYS A 131 -10.90 6.72 12.63
N THR A 132 -10.17 5.60 12.70
CA THR A 132 -8.75 5.59 12.38
C THR A 132 -8.56 5.81 10.88
N SER A 133 -7.65 6.72 10.52
CA SER A 133 -7.29 6.94 9.13
C SER A 133 -6.55 5.71 8.60
N VAL A 134 -7.02 5.16 7.47
CA VAL A 134 -6.38 4.02 6.81
C VAL A 134 -4.95 4.37 6.37
N ASP A 135 -4.66 5.64 6.13
CA ASP A 135 -3.31 6.16 5.85
C ASP A 135 -2.30 5.73 6.93
N ASN A 136 -2.75 5.65 8.19
CA ASN A 136 -1.89 5.33 9.33
C ASN A 136 -1.58 3.83 9.47
N PHE A 137 -2.24 2.95 8.71
CA PHE A 137 -1.97 1.51 8.77
C PHE A 137 -0.70 1.12 8.01
N PHE A 138 -0.25 1.97 7.09
CA PHE A 138 0.80 1.66 6.12
C PHE A 138 2.03 2.54 6.36
N HIS A 139 2.73 2.24 7.45
CA HIS A 139 4.03 2.79 7.79
C HIS A 139 5.10 1.73 7.53
N PHE A 140 6.09 2.03 6.70
CA PHE A 140 7.10 1.07 6.29
C PHE A 140 8.51 1.54 6.57
N SER A 141 9.41 0.58 6.70
CA SER A 141 10.85 0.82 6.80
C SER A 141 11.62 -0.17 5.94
N LEU A 142 12.66 0.32 5.28
CA LEU A 142 13.51 -0.48 4.39
C LEU A 142 14.86 -0.71 5.07
N GLU A 143 15.17 -1.97 5.35
CA GLU A 143 16.39 -2.34 6.06
C GLU A 143 17.28 -3.28 5.24
N PRO A 144 18.61 -3.13 5.33
CA PRO A 144 19.55 -4.07 4.73
C PRO A 144 19.57 -5.39 5.51
N VAL A 145 19.68 -6.51 4.80
CA VAL A 145 19.96 -7.80 5.44
C VAL A 145 21.44 -7.83 5.83
N LEU A 146 21.74 -7.80 7.13
CA LEU A 146 23.11 -7.69 7.66
C LEU A 146 24.06 -8.80 7.13
N SER A 147 23.54 -10.00 6.88
CA SER A 147 24.29 -11.14 6.34
C SER A 147 24.46 -11.10 4.81
N ARG A 148 23.70 -10.27 4.09
CA ARG A 148 23.68 -10.21 2.62
C ARG A 148 23.57 -8.76 2.15
N LYS A 149 24.72 -8.12 1.92
CA LYS A 149 24.86 -6.68 1.63
C LYS A 149 23.99 -6.11 0.48
N LYS A 150 23.41 -6.95 -0.38
CA LYS A 150 22.57 -6.53 -1.51
C LYS A 150 21.07 -6.80 -1.31
N GLU A 151 20.70 -7.56 -0.29
CA GLU A 151 19.30 -7.86 0.00
C GLU A 151 18.73 -6.82 0.96
N GLN A 152 17.48 -6.43 0.71
CA GLN A 152 16.72 -5.52 1.55
C GLN A 152 15.39 -6.17 1.93
N VAL A 153 14.90 -5.84 3.12
CA VAL A 153 13.58 -6.25 3.59
C VAL A 153 12.78 -4.99 3.83
N LEU A 154 11.58 -4.96 3.27
CA LEU A 154 10.62 -3.90 3.53
C LEU A 154 9.71 -4.36 4.66
N TYR A 155 9.76 -3.69 5.80
CA TYR A 155 8.92 -4.00 6.94
C TYR A 155 7.72 -3.09 6.96
N LEU A 156 6.51 -3.66 7.04
CA LEU A 156 5.32 -2.95 7.47
C LEU A 156 5.34 -2.87 8.99
N ASN A 157 5.48 -1.65 9.49
CA ASN A 157 5.51 -1.30 10.90
C ASN A 157 4.11 -0.84 11.30
N HIS A 158 3.42 -1.56 12.17
CA HIS A 158 2.13 -1.08 12.66
C HIS A 158 2.34 -0.17 13.88
N SER A 159 1.85 1.06 13.83
CA SER A 159 1.95 2.02 14.94
C SER A 159 1.02 1.69 16.13
N TYR A 160 0.12 0.71 16.00
CA TYR A 160 -0.88 0.37 17.02
C TYR A 160 -0.89 -1.12 17.47
N PHE A 161 0.03 -1.95 17.00
CA PHE A 161 0.20 -3.33 17.50
C PHE A 161 1.63 -3.50 18.03
N SER A 162 1.77 -4.22 19.14
CA SER A 162 3.03 -4.47 19.84
C SER A 162 4.06 -5.14 18.93
N ASP A 163 5.23 -4.52 18.74
CA ASP A 163 6.52 -5.03 18.20
C ASP A 163 6.52 -5.89 16.91
N GLU A 164 5.37 -6.20 16.33
CA GLU A 164 5.25 -7.12 15.21
C GLU A 164 5.39 -6.35 13.90
N ARG A 165 6.62 -6.35 13.39
CA ARG A 165 6.97 -5.83 12.08
C ARG A 165 6.79 -6.94 11.06
N LEU A 166 5.99 -6.69 10.03
CA LEU A 166 5.67 -7.69 9.03
C LEU A 166 6.65 -7.58 7.85
N PRO A 167 7.52 -8.58 7.60
CA PRO A 167 8.53 -8.49 6.56
C PRO A 167 7.93 -8.74 5.17
N PHE A 168 8.38 -7.98 4.18
CA PHE A 168 8.12 -8.22 2.77
C PHE A 168 9.45 -8.43 2.04
N LYS A 169 9.47 -9.43 1.17
CA LYS A 169 10.64 -9.77 0.34
C LYS A 169 10.39 -9.33 -1.09
N LEU A 170 11.39 -8.72 -1.71
CA LEU A 170 11.34 -8.35 -3.13
C LEU A 170 11.33 -9.61 -3.99
N ILE A 171 10.35 -9.71 -4.88
CA ILE A 171 10.21 -10.83 -5.83
C ILE A 171 10.35 -10.40 -7.28
N ASN A 172 10.22 -9.10 -7.58
CA ASN A 172 10.40 -8.53 -8.93
C ASN A 172 10.67 -7.00 -8.87
N GLU A 173 11.41 -6.43 -9.82
CA GLU A 173 11.78 -4.99 -9.89
C GLU A 173 11.02 -4.16 -10.95
#